data_AF-A0A847EKB0-F1
#
_entry.id   AF-A0A847EKB0-F1
#
_cell.length_a   1.000
_cell.length_b   1.000
_cell.length_c   1.000
_cell.angle_alpha   90.00
_cell.angle_beta   90.00
_cell.angle_gamma   90.00
#
_symmetry.space_group_name_H-M   'P 1'
#
loop_
_entity.id
_entity.type
_entity.pdbx_description
1 polymer ?
#
loop_
_entity_poly.entity_id
_entity_poly.type
_entity_poly.pdbx_seq_one_letter_code
_entity_poly.pdbx_strand_id
1 'polypeptide(L)' 'MALAEYRQDMETCCRCSACKFIPLENVKGADNVTICQSIARYNYHSYSGGGRLGMGIALLENE' A
#
# COMPACT_ATOMS: atom_id res chain seq x y z
N MET A 1 1.41 21.18 1.67
CA MET A 1 2.07 20.29 2.64
C MET A 1 3.24 19.60 1.95
N ALA A 2 4.39 19.56 2.60
CA ALA A 2 5.58 18.85 2.16
C ALA A 2 5.52 17.37 2.55
N LEU A 3 6.25 16.51 1.85
CA LEU A 3 6.31 15.06 2.12
C LEU A 3 6.72 14.76 3.57
N ALA A 4 7.62 15.57 4.13
CA ALA A 4 8.12 15.42 5.51
C ALA A 4 7.02 15.54 6.58
N GLU A 5 5.94 16.29 6.31
CA GLU A 5 4.83 16.45 7.25
C GLU A 5 4.03 15.13 7.43
N TYR A 6 4.14 14.21 6.47
CA TYR A 6 3.49 12.89 6.50
C TYR A 6 4.38 11.76 7.01
N ARG A 7 5.61 12.05 7.48
CA ARG A 7 6.57 11.00 7.91
C ARG A 7 5.92 10.03 8.91
N GLN A 8 5.30 10.57 9.95
CA GLN A 8 4.70 9.76 11.01
C GLN A 8 3.54 8.89 10.49
N ASP A 9 2.73 9.41 9.56
CA ASP A 9 1.66 8.63 8.92
C ASP A 9 2.21 7.50 8.05
N MET A 10 3.28 7.78 7.29
CA MET A 10 3.95 6.80 6.44
C MET A 10 4.63 5.68 7.26
N GLU A 11 5.25 6.02 8.39
CA GLU A 11 5.86 5.07 9.35
C GLU A 11 4.83 4.18 10.04
N THR A 12 3.59 4.66 10.22
CA THR A 12 2.50 3.90 10.84
C THR A 12 2.01 2.73 9.98
N CYS A 13 2.43 2.64 8.71
CA CYS A 13 2.04 1.55 7.81
C CYS A 13 2.50 0.17 8.32
N CYS A 14 1.58 -0.62 8.90
CA CYS A 14 1.84 -1.96 9.43
C CYS A 14 1.94 -3.08 8.36
N ARG A 15 2.02 -2.72 7.07
CA ARG A 15 2.14 -3.67 5.93
C ARG A 15 1.06 -4.76 5.87
N CYS A 16 -0.14 -4.49 6.41
CA CYS A 16 -1.26 -5.43 6.49
C CYS A 16 -1.88 -5.86 5.15
N SER A 17 -1.48 -5.27 4.03
CA SER A 17 -2.04 -5.51 2.69
C SER A 17 -3.54 -5.21 2.51
N ALA A 18 -4.20 -4.58 3.47
CA ALA A 18 -5.59 -4.12 3.33
C ALA A 18 -5.77 -3.05 2.23
N CYS A 19 -4.70 -2.35 1.86
CA CYS A 19 -4.71 -1.47 0.68
C CYS A 19 -4.67 -2.21 -0.66
N LYS A 20 -4.43 -3.53 -0.64
CA LYS A 20 -4.32 -4.41 -1.83
C LYS A 20 -5.51 -5.34 -1.94
N PHE A 21 -6.00 -5.85 -0.80
CA PHE A 21 -7.01 -6.89 -0.73
C PHE A 21 -8.22 -6.48 0.11
N ILE A 22 -9.40 -7.00 -0.24
CA ILE A 22 -10.61 -6.92 0.60
C ILE A 22 -10.33 -7.70 1.90
N PRO A 23 -10.76 -7.19 3.08
CA PRO A 23 -10.68 -7.92 4.34
C PRO A 23 -11.26 -9.35 4.20
N LEU A 24 -10.42 -10.35 4.45
CA LEU A 24 -10.66 -11.74 4.04
C LEU A 24 -11.76 -12.43 4.85
N GLU A 25 -12.25 -11.83 5.94
CA GLU A 25 -13.27 -12.39 6.83
C GLU A 25 -14.58 -12.69 6.08
N ASN A 26 -14.86 -11.96 5.01
CA ASN A 26 -16.09 -12.10 4.21
C ASN A 26 -15.85 -12.62 2.79
N VAL A 27 -14.60 -12.85 2.38
CA VAL A 27 -14.28 -13.19 0.98
C VAL A 27 -14.30 -14.70 0.78
N LYS A 28 -15.16 -15.17 -0.12
CA LYS A 28 -15.28 -16.59 -0.50
C LYS A 28 -14.60 -16.83 -1.83
N GLY A 29 -13.32 -17.23 -1.79
CA GLY A 29 -12.53 -17.56 -2.98
C GLY A 29 -11.66 -16.41 -3.51
N ALA A 30 -10.81 -16.70 -4.50
CA ALA A 30 -9.75 -15.79 -4.95
C ALA A 30 -10.21 -14.74 -5.99
N ASP A 31 -11.35 -14.94 -6.65
CA ASP A 31 -11.72 -14.18 -7.84
C ASP A 31 -11.91 -12.68 -7.58
N ASN A 32 -12.36 -12.30 -6.38
CA ASN A 32 -12.69 -10.93 -6.01
C ASN A 32 -11.91 -10.43 -4.78
N VAL A 33 -10.72 -10.99 -4.51
CA VAL A 33 -9.95 -10.62 -3.30
C VAL A 33 -9.21 -9.29 -3.44
N THR A 34 -8.99 -8.78 -4.65
CA THR A 34 -8.14 -7.61 -4.89
C THR A 34 -8.94 -6.32 -5.08
N ILE A 35 -8.47 -5.22 -4.48
CA ILE A 35 -9.05 -3.88 -4.68
C ILE A 35 -8.10 -2.93 -5.40
N CYS A 36 -6.80 -3.18 -5.32
CA CYS A 36 -5.80 -2.27 -5.85
C CYS A 36 -5.53 -2.56 -7.33
N GLN A 37 -5.92 -1.63 -8.20
CA GLN A 37 -5.78 -1.81 -9.65
C GLN A 37 -4.31 -1.99 -10.09
N SER A 38 -3.36 -1.35 -9.41
CA SER A 38 -1.95 -1.53 -9.73
C SER A 38 -1.46 -2.94 -9.45
N ILE A 39 -2.00 -3.60 -8.42
CA ILE A 39 -1.70 -5.00 -8.12
C ILE A 39 -2.49 -5.93 -9.04
N ALA A 40 -3.83 -5.77 -9.08
CA ALA A 40 -4.74 -6.68 -9.75
C ALA A 40 -4.47 -6.80 -11.27
N ARG A 41 -4.16 -5.67 -11.92
CA ARG A 41 -3.97 -5.64 -13.38
C ARG A 41 -2.51 -5.71 -13.81
N TYR A 42 -1.60 -5.17 -13.01
CA TYR A 42 -0.21 -4.95 -13.44
C TYR A 42 0.85 -5.48 -12.48
N ASN A 43 0.45 -5.98 -11.30
CA ASN A 43 1.35 -6.42 -10.23
C ASN A 43 2.42 -5.37 -9.81
N TYR A 44 2.08 -4.09 -9.90
CA TYR A 44 2.96 -2.99 -9.51
C TYR A 44 2.78 -2.61 -8.04
N HIS A 45 3.66 -3.13 -7.20
CA HIS A 45 3.63 -2.89 -5.76
C HIS A 45 3.90 -1.43 -5.40
N SER A 46 4.85 -0.78 -6.06
CA SER A 46 5.23 0.63 -5.82
C SER A 46 4.03 1.58 -5.93
N TYR A 47 3.04 1.27 -6.75
CA TYR A 47 1.83 2.09 -6.91
C TYR A 47 0.69 1.75 -5.92
N SER A 48 0.80 0.67 -5.14
CA SER A 48 -0.14 0.35 -4.07
C SER A 48 0.04 1.27 -2.87
N GLY A 49 -0.97 1.38 -1.99
CA GLY A 49 -0.92 2.25 -0.81
C GLY A 49 0.35 2.06 0.02
N GLY A 50 0.61 0.83 0.47
CA GLY A 50 1.84 0.52 1.22
C GLY A 50 3.12 0.79 0.41
N GLY A 51 3.13 0.50 -0.89
CA GLY A 51 4.29 0.76 -1.75
C GLY A 51 4.65 2.25 -1.79
N ARG A 52 3.64 3.12 -1.95
CA ARG A 52 3.83 4.58 -1.93
C ARG A 52 4.32 5.11 -0.59
N LEU A 53 3.76 4.61 0.53
CA LEU A 53 4.22 5.00 1.86
C LEU A 53 5.68 4.58 2.09
N GLY A 54 6.06 3.38 1.64
CA GLY A 54 7.46 2.92 1.69
C GLY A 54 8.41 3.77 0.84
N MET A 55 8.04 4.05 -0.41
CA MET A 55 8.83 4.95 -1.26
C MET A 55 8.93 6.37 -0.68
N GLY A 56 7.86 6.86 -0.04
CA GLY A 56 7.87 8.17 0.61
C GLY A 56 8.88 8.25 1.75
N ILE A 57 9.00 7.20 2.57
CA ILE A 57 10.05 7.10 3.59
C ILE A 57 11.44 7.03 2.96
N ALA A 58 11.65 6.16 1.97
CA ALA A 58 12.93 6.03 1.28
C ALA A 58 13.39 7.37 0.66
N LEU A 59 12.47 8.12 0.04
CA LEU A 59 12.74 9.46 -0.47
C LEU A 59 13.12 10.47 0.61
N LEU A 60 12.57 10.35 1.83
CA LEU A 60 12.95 11.21 2.96
C LEU A 60 14.30 10.78 3.59
N GLU A 61 14.68 9.52 3.44
CA GLU A 61 15.90 8.94 4.02
C GLU A 61 17.08 8.92 3.04
N ASN A 62 16.83 9.24 1.76
CA ASN A 62 17.77 9.11 0.64
C ASN A 62 18.24 7.66 0.43
N GLU A 63 17.31 6.72 0.55
CA GLU A 63 17.49 5.28 0.30
C GLU A 63 16.90 4.84 -1.05
#